data_AF-A0A9E4CLJ7-F1
#
_entry.id   AF-A0A9E4CLJ7-F1
#
_cell.length_a   1.000
_cell.length_b   1.000
_cell.length_c   1.000
_cell.angle_alpha   90.00
_cell.angle_beta   90.00
_cell.angle_gamma   90.00
#
_symmetry.space_group_name_H-M   'P 1'
#
loop_
_entity.id
_entity.type
_entity.pdbx_description
1 polymer ?
#
loop_
_entity_poly.entity_id
_entity_poly.type
_entity_poly.pdbx_seq_one_letter_code
_entity_poly.pdbx_strand_id
1 'polypeptide(L)' 'MFRNYLKIALRSLARHKLYSFINIFSLALGVAGCLLILLFVRDEWRFDRFHPHAENIYRLAVEENYGTDQ' A
#
# COMPACT_ATOMS: atom_id res chain seq x y z
N MET A 1 -10.07 33.64 -13.04
CA MET A 1 -11.34 32.90 -12.84
C MET A 1 -11.24 31.73 -11.86
N PHE A 2 -10.17 30.91 -11.87
CA PHE A 2 -9.98 29.77 -10.94
C PHE A 2 -10.16 30.10 -9.44
N ARG A 3 -9.69 31.27 -9.00
CA ARG A 3 -9.89 31.79 -7.63
C ARG A 3 -11.37 31.88 -7.23
N ASN A 4 -12.27 32.21 -8.15
CA ASN A 4 -13.69 32.35 -7.85
C ASN A 4 -14.34 30.98 -7.66
N TYR A 5 -14.04 30.02 -8.53
CA TYR A 5 -14.51 28.64 -8.41
C TYR A 5 -14.02 27.98 -7.11
N LEU A 6 -12.75 28.18 -6.76
CA LEU A 6 -12.20 27.66 -5.49
C LEU A 6 -12.91 28.27 -4.28
N LYS A 7 -13.19 29.59 -4.31
CA LYS A 7 -13.91 30.29 -3.24
C LYS A 7 -15.36 29.80 -3.11
N ILE A 8 -16.03 29.52 -4.22
CA ILE A 8 -17.40 28.98 -4.25
C ILE A 8 -17.43 27.55 -3.72
N ALA A 9 -16.50 26.70 -4.15
CA ALA A 9 -16.37 25.33 -3.68
C ALA A 9 -16.12 25.27 -2.16
N LEU A 10 -15.17 26.05 -1.65
CA LEU A 10 -14.89 26.14 -0.21
C LEU A 10 -16.09 26.65 0.60
N ARG A 11 -16.84 27.62 0.07
CA ARG A 11 -18.05 28.14 0.73
C ARG A 11 -19.20 27.13 0.72
N SER A 12 -19.31 26.32 -0.33
CA SER A 12 -20.28 25.22 -0.41
C SER A 12 -19.95 24.12 0.59
N LEU A 13 -18.66 23.74 0.65
CA LEU A 13 -18.13 22.74 1.59
C LEU A 13 -18.33 23.15 3.06
N ALA A 14 -18.12 24.44 3.36
CA ALA A 14 -18.34 24.99 4.69
C ALA A 14 -19.82 25.11 5.09
N ARG A 15 -20.75 25.07 4.13
CA ARG A 15 -22.20 25.16 4.38
C ARG A 15 -22.78 23.82 4.82
N HIS A 16 -22.27 22.72 4.28
CA HIS A 16 -22.71 21.34 4.60
C HIS A 16 -21.62 20.56 5.34
N LYS A 17 -21.14 21.12 6.46
CA LYS A 17 -19.95 20.65 7.19
C LYS A 17 -19.96 19.15 7.49
N LEU A 18 -21.08 18.59 7.97
CA LEU A 18 -21.15 17.17 8.34
C LEU A 18 -21.07 16.24 7.11
N TYR A 19 -21.87 16.52 6.07
CA TYR A 19 -21.85 15.75 4.83
C TYR A 19 -20.51 15.83 4.11
N SER A 20 -19.97 17.04 4.01
CA SER A 20 -18.65 17.26 3.41
C SER A 20 -17.54 16.58 4.21
N PHE A 21 -17.62 16.59 5.55
CA PHE A 21 -16.67 15.90 6.41
C PHE A 21 -16.70 14.39 6.17
N ILE A 22 -17.87 13.76 6.22
CA ILE A 22 -18.01 12.32 6.01
C ILE A 22 -17.46 11.91 4.65
N ASN A 23 -17.82 12.64 3.59
CA ASN A 23 -17.40 12.32 2.22
C ASN A 23 -15.87 12.47 2.01
N ILE A 24 -15.28 13.54 2.56
CA ILE A 24 -13.83 13.75 2.47
C ILE A 24 -13.09 12.74 3.34
N PHE A 25 -13.62 12.46 4.53
CA PHE A 25 -13.00 11.54 5.48
C PHE A 25 -12.99 10.10 4.95
N SER A 26 -14.10 9.60 4.40
CA SER A 26 -14.15 8.26 3.82
C SER A 26 -13.24 8.13 2.59
N LEU A 27 -13.20 9.15 1.73
CA LEU A 27 -12.29 9.20 0.60
C LEU A 27 -10.82 9.17 1.05
N ALA A 28 -10.48 9.99 2.05
CA ALA A 28 -9.14 10.01 2.63
C ALA A 28 -8.77 8.66 3.26
N LEU A 29 -9.70 8.02 3.99
CA LEU A 29 -9.49 6.71 4.59
C LEU A 29 -9.25 5.63 3.53
N GLY A 30 -10.04 5.62 2.45
CA GLY A 30 -9.90 4.67 1.35
C GLY A 30 -8.57 4.82 0.62
N VAL A 31 -8.16 6.07 0.35
CA VAL A 31 -6.86 6.37 -0.28
C VAL A 31 -5.72 5.97 0.65
N ALA A 32 -5.79 6.29 1.94
CA ALA A 32 -4.78 5.91 2.92
C ALA A 32 -4.64 4.37 3.03
N GLY A 33 -5.76 3.65 3.12
CA GLY A 33 -5.76 2.19 3.16
C GLY A 33 -5.17 1.57 1.89
N CYS A 34 -5.57 2.08 0.71
CA CYS A 34 -5.01 1.65 -0.57
C CYS A 34 -3.49 1.87 -0.63
N LEU A 35 -3.01 3.04 -0.18
CA LEU A 35 -1.58 3.35 -0.13
C LEU A 35 -0.82 2.43 0.82
N LEU A 36 -1.37 2.11 1.99
CA LEU A 36 -0.74 1.18 2.93
C LEU A 36 -0.62 -0.23 2.32
N ILE A 37 -1.66 -0.73 1.66
CA ILE A 37 -1.63 -2.02 0.97
C ILE A 37 -0.60 -2.00 -0.16
N LEU A 38 -0.58 -0.93 -0.97
CA LEU A 38 0.40 -0.78 -2.05
C LEU A 38 1.84 -0.74 -1.52
N LEU A 39 2.08 -0.06 -0.41
CA LEU A 39 3.39 -0.05 0.25
C LEU A 39 3.77 -1.43 0.76
N PHE A 40 2.84 -2.15 1.38
CA PHE A 40 3.05 -3.52 1.85
C PHE A 40 3.39 -4.47 0.70
N VAL A 41 2.60 -4.45 -0.38
CA VAL A 41 2.85 -5.27 -1.57
C VAL A 41 4.19 -4.90 -2.22
N ARG A 42 4.52 -3.61 -2.28
CA ARG A 42 5.81 -3.14 -2.79
C ARG A 42 6.97 -3.62 -1.94
N ASP A 43 6.78 -3.72 -0.63
CA ASP A 43 7.79 -4.24 0.29
C ASP A 43 7.98 -5.74 0.10
N GLU A 44 6.88 -6.50 0.03
CA GLU A 44 6.89 -7.94 -0.24
C GLU A 44 7.59 -8.27 -1.58
N TRP A 45 7.28 -7.52 -2.65
CA TRP A 45 7.93 -7.67 -3.95
C TRP A 45 9.42 -7.25 -3.93
N ARG A 46 9.83 -6.39 -3.00
CA ARG A 46 11.24 -6.00 -2.80
C ARG A 46 12.00 -6.95 -1.90
N PHE A 47 11.32 -7.70 -1.04
CA PHE A 47 11.95 -8.65 -0.13
C PHE A 47 12.76 -9.70 -0.91
N ASP A 48 12.26 -10.12 -2.08
CA ASP A 48 12.94 -11.07 -2.97
C ASP A 48 14.05 -10.45 -3.85
N ARG A 49 14.27 -9.12 -3.75
CA ARG A 49 15.28 -8.39 -4.55
C ARG A 49 16.22 -7.51 -3.72
N PHE A 50 16.27 -7.69 -2.41
CA PHE A 50 17.16 -6.91 -1.55
C PHE A 50 18.64 -7.32 -1.69
N HIS A 51 18.94 -8.40 -2.40
CA HIS A 51 20.30 -8.86 -2.65
C HIS A 51 20.73 -8.54 -4.09
N PRO A 52 21.86 -7.82 -4.30
CA PRO A 52 22.48 -7.80 -5.61
C PRO A 52 22.87 -9.24 -5.97
N HIS A 53 22.37 -9.76 -7.10
CA HIS A 53 22.51 -11.15 -7.57
C HIS A 53 21.57 -12.21 -6.96
N ALA A 54 20.33 -11.85 -6.60
CA ALA A 54 19.30 -12.81 -6.17
C ALA A 54 19.04 -13.97 -7.15
N GLU A 55 19.35 -13.78 -8.44
CA GLU A 55 19.25 -14.80 -9.50
C GLU A 55 20.24 -15.97 -9.33
N ASN A 56 21.32 -15.77 -8.55
CA ASN A 56 22.40 -16.74 -8.36
C ASN A 56 22.42 -17.36 -6.94
N ILE A 57 21.42 -17.08 -6.12
CA ILE A 57 21.33 -17.64 -4.77
C ILE A 57 20.62 -18.99 -4.84
N TYR A 58 21.41 -20.06 -5.00
CA TYR A 58 20.92 -21.42 -4.94
C TYR A 58 20.78 -21.85 -3.47
N ARG A 59 19.56 -22.20 -3.04
CA ARG A 59 19.32 -22.81 -1.74
C ARG A 59 19.78 -24.27 -1.78
N LEU A 60 20.91 -24.58 -1.14
CA LEU A 60 21.33 -25.95 -0.91
C LEU A 60 20.37 -26.59 0.11
N ALA A 61 19.40 -27.35 -0.40
CA ALA A 61 18.60 -28.25 0.43
C ALA A 61 19.41 -29.53 0.63
N VAL A 62 19.95 -29.74 1.83
CA VAL A 62 20.51 -31.02 2.21
C VAL A 62 19.33 -31.93 2.55
N GLU A 63 19.03 -32.86 1.66
CA GLU A 63 18.07 -33.93 1.91
C GLU A 63 18.81 -35.06 2.63
N GLU A 64 18.88 -34.97 3.96
CA GLU A 64 19.35 -36.08 4.78
C GLU A 64 18.30 -37.20 4.75
N ASN A 65 18.48 -38.12 3.79
CA ASN A 65 17.81 -39.40 3.80
C ASN A 65 18.33 -40.20 5.00
N TYR A 66 17.62 -40.10 6.13
CA TYR A 66 17.70 -41.13 7.16
C TYR A 66 17.16 -42.42 6.55
N GLY A 67 18.06 -43.21 5.96
CA GLY A 67 17.80 -44.61 5.67
C GLY A 67 17.55 -45.30 7.01
N THR A 68 16.28 -45.45 7.38
CA THR A 68 15.86 -46.46 8.34
C THR A 68 16.00 -47.83 7.67
N ASP A 69 17.24 -48.30 7.59
CA ASP A 69 17.53 -49.72 7.73
C ASP A 69 17.76 -49.94 9.23
N GLN A 70 16.71 -50.33 9.96
CA GLN A 70 16.65 -51.36 11.02
C GLN A 70 15.20 -51.57 11.45
#